data_AF-A0A323VCM7-F1
#
_entry.id   AF-A0A323VCM7-F1
#
_cell.length_a   1.000
_cell.length_b   1.000
_cell.length_c   1.000
_cell.angle_alpha   90.00
_cell.angle_beta   90.00
_cell.angle_gamma   90.00
#
_symmetry.space_group_name_H-M   'P 1'
#
loop_
_entity.id
_entity.type
_entity.pdbx_description
1 polymer ?
#
loop_
_entity_poly.entity_id
_entity_poly.type
_entity_poly.pdbx_seq_one_letter_code
_entity_poly.pdbx_strand_id
1 'polypeptide(L)'
;MTGYVLRRSALSLTLLAALLAAGGGVLVVLGAPLWVPIVLAVVLVAVQYAVAPALIQWLIPATRVPWADGEYQTGHPVGAIVARRCAGAGVGPVRLGIVEDGTPNAFTFGHTRGNARIYVTRGLLERLDERELDAVVSHEVGHVKHNDVLAMAIASTVPVLLYYVFLALRNDRNANTAIPAVISYIGYLLSQLVVLALSRARELGADHYSCSVTGDGDALCSALVTIGYGMGQVDAERAAAAHEAAQNKQKERRKALAKEDRRHQRMRAAGLLGIADQGQGATVLAARERGLEPREVIGALRWDTCNPWARWTQLFSTHPLIVRRIAALEDSGLPGAPQRWSAHEVARSCVGPELARARRRFWLELPVRYLPLIALLVGAVAWGSDDWLLLAQAGTVGGVALLVRTAFGRPLGSSRPTSRVTELLTRLDASPVTGLPVELRGRVVGRGTPGYVLSPDLVVQDESGFVPVLYQQPWPFARSLFGLLRVPDLVDADVVVRGWYRRSPAPVLELRELVPADGRRVRGFQWVVAYALAVAIAAVGGAAWLLISLTG
;
A
#
# COMPACT_ATOMS: atom_id res chain seq x y z
N MET A 1 -12.07 16.14 19.23
CA MET A 1 -11.52 15.07 18.35
C MET A 1 -12.13 15.08 16.95
N THR A 2 -13.46 15.13 16.80
CA THR A 2 -14.16 15.24 15.50
C THR A 2 -13.69 16.42 14.63
N GLY A 3 -13.25 17.53 15.24
CA GLY A 3 -12.73 18.70 14.53
C GLY A 3 -11.46 18.45 13.71
N TYR A 4 -10.52 17.58 14.14
CA TYR A 4 -9.28 17.32 13.38
C TYR A 4 -9.61 16.60 12.06
N VAL A 5 -10.35 15.51 12.20
CA VAL A 5 -10.92 14.70 11.12
C VAL A 5 -11.67 15.57 10.12
N LEU A 6 -12.59 16.42 10.59
CA LEU A 6 -13.39 17.28 9.74
C LEU A 6 -12.54 18.31 9.01
N ARG A 7 -11.64 19.03 9.70
CA ARG A 7 -10.75 20.02 9.09
C ARG A 7 -9.88 19.43 7.98
N ARG A 8 -9.30 18.25 8.20
CA ARG A 8 -8.49 17.54 7.19
C ARG A 8 -9.32 17.05 6.00
N SER A 9 -10.60 16.73 6.22
CA SER A 9 -11.51 16.22 5.19
C SER A 9 -12.25 17.32 4.43
N ALA A 10 -12.35 18.53 4.99
CA ALA A 10 -13.20 19.61 4.50
C ALA A 10 -12.92 19.94 3.04
N LEU A 11 -11.64 20.12 2.66
CA LEU A 11 -11.28 20.42 1.28
C LEU A 11 -11.73 19.31 0.32
N SER A 12 -11.49 18.04 0.64
CA SER A 12 -11.93 16.92 -0.20
C SER A 12 -13.44 16.84 -0.30
N LEU A 13 -14.17 17.05 0.81
CA LEU A 13 -15.64 17.03 0.82
C LEU A 13 -16.22 18.19 0.00
N THR A 14 -15.66 19.41 0.12
CA THR A 14 -16.07 20.57 -0.68
C THR A 14 -15.80 20.34 -2.16
N LEU A 15 -14.64 19.78 -2.52
CA LEU A 15 -14.31 19.46 -3.91
C LEU A 15 -15.24 18.38 -4.48
N LEU A 16 -15.55 17.33 -3.71
CA LEU A 16 -16.52 16.31 -4.12
C LEU A 16 -17.93 16.89 -4.30
N ALA A 17 -18.36 17.76 -3.39
CA ALA A 17 -19.65 18.45 -3.51
C ALA A 17 -19.70 19.37 -4.75
N ALA A 18 -18.61 20.10 -5.03
CA ALA A 18 -18.50 20.95 -6.22
C ALA A 18 -18.53 20.12 -7.52
N LEU A 19 -17.81 19.00 -7.56
CA LEU A 19 -17.82 18.08 -8.70
C LEU A 19 -19.20 17.43 -8.90
N LEU A 20 -19.88 17.06 -7.81
CA LEU A 20 -21.25 16.55 -7.85
C LEU A 20 -22.23 17.60 -8.40
N ALA A 21 -22.13 18.84 -7.92
CA ALA A 21 -22.96 19.95 -8.40
C ALA A 21 -22.70 20.26 -9.88
N ALA A 22 -21.44 20.21 -10.33
CA ALA A 22 -21.08 20.36 -11.74
C ALA A 22 -21.68 19.24 -12.61
N GLY A 23 -21.57 17.98 -12.19
CA GLY A 23 -22.18 16.84 -12.88
C GLY A 23 -23.71 16.94 -12.95
N GLY A 24 -24.35 17.37 -11.86
CA GLY A 24 -25.79 17.66 -11.84
C GLY A 24 -26.17 18.80 -12.78
N GLY A 25 -25.40 19.89 -12.80
CA GLY A 25 -25.61 21.02 -13.70
C GLY A 25 -25.55 20.63 -15.18
N VAL A 26 -24.60 19.76 -15.56
CA VAL A 26 -24.50 19.21 -16.92
C VAL A 26 -25.77 18.47 -17.31
N LEU A 27 -26.32 17.64 -16.42
CA LEU A 27 -27.56 16.92 -16.68
C LEU A 27 -28.77 17.86 -16.85
N VAL A 28 -28.87 18.90 -16.01
CA VAL A 28 -29.96 19.90 -16.11
C VAL A 28 -29.91 20.63 -17.45
N VAL A 29 -28.74 21.11 -17.86
CA VAL A 29 -28.55 21.83 -19.13
C VAL A 29 -28.98 20.98 -20.33
N LEU A 30 -28.85 19.66 -20.21
CA LEU A 30 -29.19 18.71 -21.28
C LEU A 30 -30.61 18.15 -21.17
N GLY A 31 -31.41 18.62 -20.21
CA GLY A 31 -32.79 18.14 -19.99
C GLY A 31 -32.86 16.68 -19.53
N ALA A 32 -31.75 16.11 -19.03
CA ALA A 32 -31.69 14.74 -18.58
C ALA A 32 -32.27 14.59 -17.16
N PRO A 33 -32.98 13.49 -16.86
CA PRO A 33 -33.53 13.26 -15.53
C PRO A 33 -32.41 13.07 -14.50
N LEU A 34 -32.32 13.97 -13.51
CA LEU A 34 -31.32 13.89 -12.43
C LEU A 34 -31.44 12.62 -11.58
N TRP A 35 -32.66 12.11 -11.43
CA TRP A 35 -32.93 11.00 -10.52
C TRP A 35 -32.28 9.68 -10.99
N VAL A 36 -32.12 9.46 -12.29
CA VAL A 36 -31.57 8.20 -12.83
C VAL A 36 -30.12 7.97 -12.38
N PRO A 37 -29.15 8.86 -12.67
CA PRO A 37 -27.77 8.71 -12.20
C PRO A 37 -27.66 8.61 -10.68
N ILE A 38 -28.48 9.38 -9.95
CA ILE A 38 -28.46 9.41 -8.49
C ILE A 38 -28.92 8.07 -7.93
N VAL A 39 -30.08 7.57 -8.36
CA VAL A 39 -30.63 6.28 -7.93
C VAL A 39 -29.65 5.16 -8.27
N LEU A 40 -29.10 5.15 -9.50
CA LEU A 40 -28.14 4.13 -9.90
C LEU A 40 -26.87 4.17 -9.04
N ALA A 41 -26.28 5.33 -8.82
CA ALA A 41 -25.08 5.47 -8.00
C ALA A 41 -25.33 5.06 -6.55
N VAL A 42 -26.46 5.47 -5.97
CA VAL A 42 -26.87 5.08 -4.61
C VAL A 42 -27.09 3.57 -4.53
N VAL A 43 -27.80 2.96 -5.48
CA VAL A 43 -28.04 1.52 -5.50
C VAL A 43 -26.73 0.75 -5.65
N LEU A 44 -25.86 1.12 -6.59
CA LEU A 44 -24.59 0.44 -6.82
C LEU A 44 -23.69 0.52 -5.58
N VAL A 45 -23.56 1.70 -4.97
CA VAL A 45 -22.76 1.88 -3.76
C VAL A 45 -23.41 1.17 -2.57
N ALA A 46 -24.74 1.19 -2.44
CA ALA A 46 -25.44 0.48 -1.37
C ALA A 46 -25.27 -1.04 -1.48
N VAL A 47 -25.34 -1.59 -2.70
CA VAL A 47 -25.07 -3.01 -2.96
C VAL A 47 -23.62 -3.35 -2.63
N GLN A 48 -22.65 -2.57 -3.12
CA GLN A 48 -21.24 -2.77 -2.80
C GLN A 48 -20.99 -2.71 -1.29
N TYR A 49 -21.52 -1.69 -0.62
CA TYR A 49 -21.41 -1.51 0.82
C TYR A 49 -22.01 -2.70 1.57
N ALA A 50 -23.20 -3.18 1.17
CA ALA A 50 -23.86 -4.34 1.78
C ALA A 50 -23.04 -5.63 1.61
N VAL A 51 -22.53 -5.90 0.41
CA VAL A 51 -21.86 -7.16 0.04
C VAL A 51 -20.39 -7.22 0.51
N ALA A 52 -19.68 -6.09 0.54
CA ALA A 52 -18.23 -6.06 0.74
C ALA A 52 -17.75 -6.80 2.01
N PRO A 53 -18.36 -6.65 3.20
CA PRO A 53 -17.90 -7.39 4.39
C PRO A 53 -18.08 -8.90 4.30
N ALA A 54 -19.09 -9.40 3.58
CA ALA A 54 -19.27 -10.83 3.33
C ALA A 54 -18.19 -11.35 2.38
N LEU A 55 -17.90 -10.58 1.32
CA LEU A 55 -16.85 -10.89 0.36
C LEU A 55 -15.46 -10.93 1.02
N ILE A 56 -15.13 -9.96 1.89
CA ILE A 56 -13.87 -9.93 2.64
C ILE A 56 -13.72 -11.19 3.51
N GLN A 57 -14.77 -11.57 4.27
CA GLN A 57 -14.73 -12.76 5.12
C GLN A 57 -14.57 -14.06 4.31
N TRP A 58 -15.15 -14.11 3.12
CA TRP A 58 -15.02 -15.27 2.23
C TRP A 58 -13.62 -15.38 1.63
N LEU A 59 -13.02 -14.24 1.25
CA LEU A 59 -11.71 -14.19 0.59
C LEU A 59 -10.53 -14.18 1.57
N ILE A 60 -10.75 -13.74 2.81
CA ILE A 60 -9.77 -13.66 3.89
C ILE A 60 -10.30 -14.44 5.09
N PRO A 61 -10.11 -15.78 5.13
CA PRO A 61 -10.52 -16.57 6.27
C PRO A 61 -9.73 -16.17 7.51
N ALA A 62 -10.43 -16.06 8.64
CA ALA A 62 -9.84 -15.70 9.92
C ALA A 62 -10.46 -16.53 11.04
N THR A 63 -9.63 -16.91 12.01
CA THR A 63 -10.07 -17.51 13.27
C THR A 63 -10.76 -16.43 14.10
N ARG A 64 -12.09 -16.55 14.26
CA ARG A 64 -12.87 -15.60 15.06
C ARG A 64 -12.56 -15.79 16.54
N VAL A 65 -12.28 -14.70 17.23
CA VAL A 65 -12.06 -14.71 18.68
C VAL A 65 -13.42 -14.53 19.37
N PRO A 66 -13.87 -15.48 20.21
CA PRO A 66 -15.16 -15.36 20.88
C PRO A 66 -15.16 -14.19 21.86
N TRP A 67 -16.27 -13.46 21.91
CA TRP A 67 -16.55 -12.47 22.94
C TRP A 67 -17.53 -13.08 23.94
N ALA A 68 -17.10 -13.27 25.18
CA ALA A 68 -17.91 -13.84 26.26
C ALA A 68 -17.49 -13.23 27.60
N ASP A 69 -18.42 -13.09 28.53
CA ASP A 69 -18.18 -12.58 29.88
C ASP A 69 -17.49 -11.20 29.92
N GLY A 70 -17.66 -10.39 28.87
CA GLY A 70 -17.06 -9.06 28.77
C GLY A 70 -15.62 -9.03 28.25
N GLU A 71 -15.06 -10.18 27.82
CA GLU A 71 -13.69 -10.29 27.32
C GLU A 71 -13.60 -11.10 26.03
N TYR A 72 -12.51 -10.92 25.28
CA TYR A 72 -12.18 -11.78 24.15
C TYR A 72 -11.41 -13.01 24.63
N GLN A 73 -11.89 -14.20 24.30
CA GLN A 73 -11.28 -15.47 24.69
C GLN A 73 -10.06 -15.77 23.80
N THR A 74 -8.92 -15.17 24.14
CA THR A 74 -7.64 -15.39 23.46
C THR A 74 -6.48 -15.50 24.45
N GLY A 75 -5.45 -16.26 24.08
CA GLY A 75 -4.19 -16.32 24.83
C GLY A 75 -3.33 -15.05 24.71
N HIS A 76 -3.65 -14.18 23.75
CA HIS A 76 -2.83 -13.02 23.39
C HIS A 76 -3.40 -11.71 23.97
N PRO A 77 -2.58 -10.73 24.41
CA PRO A 77 -3.05 -9.46 24.99
C PRO A 77 -3.93 -8.61 24.06
N VAL A 78 -3.90 -8.89 22.74
CA VAL A 78 -4.73 -8.21 21.72
C VAL A 78 -6.21 -8.16 22.09
N GLY A 79 -6.75 -9.22 22.71
CA GLY A 79 -8.15 -9.25 23.13
C GLY A 79 -8.46 -8.16 24.16
N ALA A 80 -7.68 -8.11 25.24
CA ALA A 80 -7.85 -7.11 26.30
C ALA A 80 -7.61 -5.68 25.77
N ILE A 81 -6.63 -5.50 24.88
CA ILE A 81 -6.36 -4.21 24.21
C ILE A 81 -7.58 -3.75 23.41
N VAL A 82 -8.11 -4.60 22.52
CA VAL A 82 -9.28 -4.28 21.69
C VAL A 82 -10.48 -3.95 22.58
N ALA A 83 -10.75 -4.76 23.62
CA ALA A 83 -11.86 -4.53 24.55
C ALA A 83 -11.77 -3.16 25.22
N ARG A 84 -10.60 -2.83 25.81
CA ARG A 84 -10.33 -1.53 26.43
C ARG A 84 -10.50 -0.37 25.46
N ARG A 85 -9.95 -0.47 24.26
CA ARG A 85 -9.97 0.62 23.27
C ARG A 85 -11.37 0.84 22.68
N CYS A 86 -12.14 -0.22 22.44
CA CYS A 86 -13.56 -0.12 22.08
C CYS A 86 -14.37 0.59 23.17
N ALA A 87 -14.23 0.15 24.43
CA ALA A 87 -14.92 0.76 25.56
C ALA A 87 -14.57 2.26 25.71
N GLY A 88 -13.29 2.61 25.69
CA GLY A 88 -12.84 4.01 25.74
C GLY A 88 -13.26 4.85 24.53
N ALA A 89 -13.54 4.22 23.39
CA ALA A 89 -14.05 4.89 22.20
C ALA A 89 -15.57 5.13 22.22
N GLY A 90 -16.30 4.52 23.15
CA GLY A 90 -17.77 4.45 23.13
C GLY A 90 -18.30 3.60 21.98
N VAL A 91 -17.53 2.59 21.57
CA VAL A 91 -17.87 1.64 20.49
C VAL A 91 -18.15 0.29 21.13
N GLY A 92 -19.20 -0.39 20.68
CA GLY A 92 -19.50 -1.76 21.12
C GLY A 92 -18.37 -2.74 20.78
N PRO A 93 -18.37 -3.96 21.36
CA PRO A 93 -17.37 -4.96 21.04
C PRO A 93 -17.41 -5.29 19.54
N VAL A 94 -16.26 -5.16 18.89
CA VAL A 94 -16.08 -5.51 17.48
C VAL A 94 -15.95 -7.02 17.30
N ARG A 95 -16.13 -7.53 16.09
CA ARG A 95 -15.79 -8.94 15.82
C ARG A 95 -14.29 -9.02 15.52
N LEU A 96 -13.52 -9.54 16.48
CA LEU A 96 -12.09 -9.74 16.35
C LEU A 96 -11.80 -11.05 15.60
N GLY A 97 -10.91 -10.99 14.62
CA GLY A 97 -10.42 -12.16 13.88
C GLY A 97 -8.92 -12.19 13.78
N ILE A 98 -8.33 -13.39 13.87
CA ILE A 98 -6.91 -13.62 13.64
C ILE A 98 -6.73 -14.31 12.29
N VAL A 99 -5.98 -13.69 11.39
CA VAL A 99 -5.65 -14.23 10.07
C VAL A 99 -4.32 -14.97 10.20
N GLU A 100 -4.32 -16.27 9.90
CA GLU A 100 -3.11 -17.10 9.93
C GLU A 100 -2.26 -16.86 8.66
N ASP A 101 -1.57 -15.72 8.66
CA ASP A 101 -0.63 -15.28 7.62
C ASP A 101 0.54 -14.55 8.29
N GLY A 102 1.77 -14.87 7.91
CA GLY A 102 2.99 -14.29 8.50
C GLY A 102 3.33 -12.89 8.00
N THR A 103 2.61 -12.36 7.00
CA THR A 103 2.72 -10.95 6.59
C THR A 103 1.99 -10.05 7.60
N PRO A 104 2.68 -9.07 8.22
CA PRO A 104 2.07 -8.23 9.26
C PRO A 104 1.05 -7.24 8.67
N ASN A 105 -0.19 -7.29 9.19
CA ASN A 105 -1.24 -6.35 8.85
C ASN A 105 -2.36 -6.34 9.91
N ALA A 106 -3.05 -5.22 10.04
CA ALA A 106 -4.33 -5.10 10.71
C ALA A 106 -5.26 -4.27 9.84
N PHE A 107 -6.55 -4.59 9.84
CA PHE A 107 -7.52 -3.80 9.09
C PHE A 107 -8.92 -3.90 9.66
N THR A 108 -9.65 -2.81 9.53
CA THR A 108 -11.04 -2.66 9.96
C THR A 108 -11.99 -2.70 8.77
N PHE A 109 -13.09 -3.44 8.91
CA PHE A 109 -14.15 -3.48 7.90
C PHE A 109 -15.51 -3.76 8.52
N GLY A 110 -16.58 -3.56 7.76
CA GLY A 110 -17.97 -3.70 8.22
C GLY A 110 -18.84 -2.61 7.61
N HIS A 111 -19.93 -2.30 8.29
CA HIS A 111 -20.87 -1.25 7.85
C HIS A 111 -20.86 -0.10 8.86
N THR A 112 -21.33 -0.39 10.07
CA THR A 112 -21.52 0.57 11.13
C THR A 112 -20.71 0.19 12.36
N ARG A 113 -20.64 1.08 13.36
CA ARG A 113 -19.99 0.82 14.65
C ARG A 113 -20.45 -0.48 15.32
N GLY A 114 -21.74 -0.82 15.21
CA GLY A 114 -22.32 -2.03 15.81
C GLY A 114 -22.03 -3.32 15.06
N ASN A 115 -21.47 -3.26 13.85
CA ASN A 115 -21.12 -4.42 13.03
C ASN A 115 -19.69 -4.32 12.48
N ALA A 116 -18.82 -3.60 13.19
CA ALA A 116 -17.43 -3.48 12.82
C ALA A 116 -16.66 -4.76 13.16
N ARG A 117 -15.65 -5.05 12.36
CA ARG A 117 -14.73 -6.18 12.49
C ARG A 117 -13.32 -5.64 12.39
N ILE A 118 -12.44 -6.17 13.23
CA ILE A 118 -11.01 -5.87 13.19
C ILE A 118 -10.29 -7.20 13.00
N TYR A 119 -9.60 -7.34 11.88
CA TYR A 119 -8.77 -8.51 11.59
C TYR A 119 -7.31 -8.16 11.79
N VAL A 120 -6.59 -9.04 12.48
CA VAL A 120 -5.17 -8.90 12.78
C VAL A 120 -4.45 -10.15 12.30
N THR A 121 -3.32 -10.01 11.61
CA THR A 121 -2.56 -11.17 11.13
C THR A 121 -1.63 -11.72 12.22
N ARG A 122 -1.34 -13.03 12.13
CA ARG A 122 -0.34 -13.69 12.96
C ARG A 122 1.00 -12.96 12.92
N GLY A 123 1.45 -12.60 11.72
CA GLY A 123 2.69 -11.87 11.51
C GLY A 123 2.74 -10.49 12.19
N LEU A 124 1.60 -9.84 12.41
CA LEU A 124 1.56 -8.58 13.15
C LEU A 124 1.77 -8.82 14.64
N LEU A 125 1.07 -9.81 15.21
CA LEU A 125 1.14 -10.16 16.62
C LEU A 125 2.54 -10.62 17.04
N GLU A 126 3.27 -11.27 16.13
CA GLU A 126 4.63 -11.76 16.39
C GLU A 126 5.70 -10.66 16.28
N ARG A 127 5.41 -9.57 15.55
CA ARG A 127 6.38 -8.50 15.31
C ARG A 127 6.21 -7.32 16.23
N LEU A 128 4.98 -6.98 16.63
CA LEU A 128 4.73 -5.80 17.44
C LEU A 128 4.78 -6.12 18.93
N ASP A 129 5.35 -5.21 19.72
CA ASP A 129 5.21 -5.27 21.17
C ASP A 129 3.82 -4.76 21.62
N GLU A 130 3.53 -4.85 22.92
CA GLU A 130 2.21 -4.48 23.45
C GLU A 130 1.88 -2.99 23.23
N ARG A 131 2.86 -2.09 23.28
CA ARG A 131 2.66 -0.65 23.09
C ARG A 131 2.37 -0.34 21.62
N GLU A 132 3.15 -0.92 20.72
CA GLU A 132 2.97 -0.82 19.27
C GLU A 132 1.62 -1.41 18.85
N LEU A 133 1.25 -2.58 19.39
CA LEU A 133 -0.02 -3.22 19.13
C LEU A 133 -1.20 -2.39 19.65
N ASP A 134 -1.09 -1.81 20.84
CA ASP A 134 -2.11 -0.92 21.40
C ASP A 134 -2.27 0.36 20.56
N ALA A 135 -1.19 0.90 20.00
CA ALA A 135 -1.24 2.01 19.04
C ALA A 135 -1.92 1.63 17.71
N VAL A 136 -1.57 0.48 17.13
CA VAL A 136 -2.20 0.00 15.88
C VAL A 136 -3.67 -0.34 16.09
N VAL A 137 -4.03 -1.03 17.16
CA VAL A 137 -5.44 -1.31 17.49
C VAL A 137 -6.21 -0.02 17.74
N SER A 138 -5.62 0.97 18.42
CA SER A 138 -6.26 2.27 18.63
C SER A 138 -6.49 3.02 17.32
N HIS A 139 -5.59 2.88 16.35
CA HIS A 139 -5.75 3.41 14.99
C HIS A 139 -6.96 2.76 14.29
N GLU A 140 -7.04 1.42 14.32
CA GLU A 140 -8.16 0.65 13.75
C GLU A 140 -9.51 0.99 14.42
N VAL A 141 -9.55 1.09 15.74
CA VAL A 141 -10.74 1.54 16.48
C VAL A 141 -11.11 2.98 16.11
N GLY A 142 -10.13 3.82 15.77
CA GLY A 142 -10.35 5.16 15.24
C GLY A 142 -11.18 5.16 13.95
N HIS A 143 -10.92 4.24 13.02
CA HIS A 143 -11.73 4.11 11.81
C HIS A 143 -13.18 3.73 12.13
N VAL A 144 -13.40 2.83 13.10
CA VAL A 144 -14.74 2.47 13.56
C VAL A 144 -15.44 3.68 14.19
N LYS A 145 -14.75 4.38 15.11
CA LYS A 145 -15.28 5.55 15.81
C LYS A 145 -15.69 6.65 14.82
N HIS A 146 -14.91 6.89 13.77
CA HIS A 146 -15.20 7.94 12.80
C HIS A 146 -16.15 7.52 11.66
N ASN A 147 -16.61 6.26 11.63
CA ASN A 147 -17.43 5.70 10.54
C ASN A 147 -16.77 5.84 9.16
N ASP A 148 -15.46 5.60 9.10
CA ASP A 148 -14.67 5.86 7.90
C ASP A 148 -15.15 5.03 6.69
N VAL A 149 -15.61 3.79 6.92
CA VAL A 149 -16.17 2.94 5.85
C VAL A 149 -17.40 3.58 5.21
N LEU A 150 -18.34 4.10 6.02
CA LEU A 150 -19.54 4.78 5.51
C LEU A 150 -19.18 6.10 4.83
N ALA A 151 -18.29 6.89 5.43
CA ALA A 151 -17.86 8.16 4.86
C ALA A 151 -17.20 7.97 3.48
N MET A 152 -16.34 6.96 3.34
CA MET A 152 -15.71 6.61 2.08
C MET A 152 -16.71 6.06 1.06
N ALA A 153 -17.67 5.22 1.48
CA ALA A 153 -18.73 4.73 0.59
C ALA A 153 -19.57 5.89 0.01
N ILE A 154 -19.98 6.86 0.85
CA ILE A 154 -20.71 8.05 0.41
C ILE A 154 -19.85 8.87 -0.55
N ALA A 155 -18.57 9.10 -0.24
CA ALA A 155 -17.66 9.85 -1.12
C ALA A 155 -17.48 9.17 -2.49
N SER A 156 -17.48 7.84 -2.54
CA SER A 156 -17.39 7.05 -3.77
C SER A 156 -18.63 7.14 -4.67
N THR A 157 -19.75 7.71 -4.22
CA THR A 157 -20.92 7.95 -5.09
C THR A 157 -20.63 8.98 -6.20
N VAL A 158 -19.79 9.98 -5.91
CA VAL A 158 -19.47 11.07 -6.86
C VAL A 158 -18.75 10.56 -8.11
N PRO A 159 -17.65 9.78 -8.05
CA PRO A 159 -17.03 9.22 -9.25
C PRO A 159 -18.00 8.31 -10.03
N VAL A 160 -18.81 7.49 -9.36
CA VAL A 160 -19.79 6.62 -10.03
C VAL A 160 -20.80 7.45 -10.82
N LEU A 161 -21.33 8.52 -10.21
CA LEU A 161 -22.26 9.42 -10.87
C LEU A 161 -21.62 10.12 -12.07
N LEU A 162 -20.42 10.71 -11.91
CA LEU A 162 -19.74 11.41 -13.00
C LEU A 162 -19.37 10.48 -14.16
N TYR A 163 -19.01 9.22 -13.86
CA TYR A 163 -18.77 8.22 -14.87
C TYR A 163 -20.07 7.84 -15.62
N TYR A 164 -21.19 7.74 -14.91
CA TYR A 164 -22.49 7.51 -15.55
C TYR A 164 -22.91 8.70 -16.42
N VAL A 165 -22.73 9.93 -15.95
CA VAL A 165 -22.97 11.13 -16.77
C VAL A 165 -22.15 11.05 -18.05
N PHE A 166 -20.85 10.73 -17.96
CA PHE A 166 -20.02 10.50 -19.13
C PHE A 166 -20.59 9.44 -20.08
N LEU A 167 -20.99 8.26 -19.57
CA LEU A 167 -21.56 7.19 -20.40
C LEU A 167 -22.88 7.60 -21.08
N ALA A 168 -23.76 8.30 -20.36
CA ALA A 168 -25.02 8.79 -20.90
C ALA A 168 -24.78 9.77 -22.05
N LEU A 169 -23.83 10.69 -21.88
CA LEU A 169 -23.48 11.69 -22.90
C LEU A 169 -22.77 11.09 -24.09
N ARG A 170 -21.91 10.09 -23.86
CA ARG A 170 -21.18 9.37 -24.92
C ARG A 170 -22.11 8.58 -25.83
N ASN A 171 -23.22 8.07 -25.30
CA ASN A 171 -24.18 7.27 -26.06
C ASN A 171 -25.24 8.12 -26.78
N ASP A 172 -25.30 9.42 -26.51
CA ASP A 172 -26.14 10.35 -27.25
C ASP A 172 -25.50 10.64 -28.64
N ARG A 173 -26.32 10.69 -29.68
CA ARG A 173 -25.89 10.94 -31.07
C ARG A 173 -25.77 12.44 -31.40
N ASN A 174 -26.12 13.32 -30.47
CA ASN A 174 -26.05 14.77 -30.64
C ASN A 174 -24.61 15.30 -30.55
N ALA A 175 -24.16 16.07 -31.55
CA ALA A 175 -22.81 16.66 -31.56
C ALA A 175 -22.53 17.58 -30.34
N ASN A 176 -23.57 18.16 -29.74
CA ASN A 176 -23.46 19.05 -28.58
C ASN A 176 -23.13 18.32 -27.25
N THR A 177 -23.12 16.99 -27.21
CA THR A 177 -22.80 16.23 -25.98
C THR A 177 -21.34 15.82 -25.87
N ALA A 178 -20.55 15.96 -26.93
CA ALA A 178 -19.14 15.55 -26.95
C ALA A 178 -18.27 16.30 -25.93
N ILE A 179 -18.37 17.64 -25.90
CA ILE A 179 -17.61 18.47 -24.93
C ILE A 179 -18.06 18.18 -23.49
N PRO A 180 -19.37 18.18 -23.15
CA PRO A 180 -19.86 17.75 -21.84
C PRO A 180 -19.41 16.34 -21.42
N ALA A 181 -19.31 15.39 -22.36
CA ALA A 181 -18.83 14.04 -22.08
C ALA A 181 -17.36 14.06 -21.64
N VAL A 182 -16.49 14.77 -22.36
CA VAL A 182 -15.08 14.93 -22.00
C VAL A 182 -14.92 15.60 -20.64
N ILE A 183 -15.66 16.68 -20.38
CA ILE A 183 -15.67 17.37 -19.09
C ILE A 183 -16.10 16.42 -17.96
N SER A 184 -17.14 15.62 -18.17
CA SER A 184 -17.64 14.66 -17.19
C SER A 184 -16.63 13.55 -16.91
N TYR A 185 -15.91 13.08 -17.94
CA TYR A 185 -14.83 12.10 -17.78
C TYR A 185 -13.64 12.67 -17.01
N ILE A 186 -13.23 13.91 -17.30
CA ILE A 186 -12.20 14.61 -16.52
C ILE A 186 -12.67 14.77 -15.07
N GLY A 187 -13.93 15.16 -14.85
CA GLY A 187 -14.55 15.22 -13.53
C GLY A 187 -14.49 13.88 -12.79
N TYR A 188 -14.78 12.77 -13.47
CA TYR A 188 -14.62 11.41 -12.93
C TYR A 188 -13.17 11.13 -12.49
N LEU A 189 -12.18 11.40 -13.35
CA LEU A 189 -10.76 11.22 -13.01
C LEU A 189 -10.33 12.08 -11.80
N LEU A 190 -10.75 13.35 -11.76
CA LEU A 190 -10.49 14.25 -10.65
C LEU A 190 -11.16 13.77 -9.36
N SER A 191 -12.42 13.33 -9.43
CA SER A 191 -13.15 12.85 -8.25
C SER A 191 -12.48 11.61 -7.64
N GLN A 192 -11.90 10.72 -8.43
CA GLN A 192 -11.11 9.59 -7.91
C GLN A 192 -9.88 10.07 -7.12
N LEU A 193 -9.16 11.08 -7.62
CA LEU A 193 -8.03 11.67 -6.89
C LEU A 193 -8.47 12.34 -5.59
N VAL A 194 -9.64 12.97 -5.58
CA VAL A 194 -10.20 13.61 -4.37
C VAL A 194 -10.66 12.56 -3.35
N VAL A 195 -11.26 11.44 -3.78
CA VAL A 195 -11.59 10.30 -2.90
C VAL A 195 -10.31 9.71 -2.30
N LEU A 196 -9.25 9.54 -3.08
CA LEU A 196 -7.94 9.12 -2.53
C LEU A 196 -7.37 10.13 -1.53
N ALA A 197 -7.53 11.43 -1.79
CA ALA A 197 -7.14 12.46 -0.83
C ALA A 197 -7.96 12.40 0.47
N LEU A 198 -9.28 12.13 0.38
CA LEU A 198 -10.13 11.92 1.54
C LEU A 198 -9.69 10.68 2.34
N SER A 199 -9.37 9.57 1.66
CA SER A 199 -8.82 8.36 2.30
C SER A 199 -7.56 8.71 3.12
N ARG A 200 -6.61 9.45 2.54
CA ARG A 200 -5.41 9.87 3.26
C ARG A 200 -5.71 10.80 4.44
N ALA A 201 -6.70 11.68 4.32
CA ALA A 201 -7.15 12.52 5.44
C ALA A 201 -7.77 11.70 6.59
N ARG A 202 -8.45 10.59 6.25
CA ARG A 202 -9.05 9.65 7.21
C ARG A 202 -7.97 8.90 8.00
N GLU A 203 -6.94 8.41 7.32
CA GLU A 203 -5.75 7.81 7.92
C GLU A 203 -5.06 8.73 8.94
N LEU A 204 -4.78 9.98 8.55
CA LEU A 204 -4.20 10.97 9.48
C LEU A 204 -5.11 11.25 10.69
N GLY A 205 -6.43 11.16 10.49
CA GLY A 205 -7.40 11.25 11.56
C GLY A 205 -7.36 10.07 12.53
N ALA A 206 -7.17 8.86 12.02
CA ALA A 206 -6.98 7.65 12.81
C ALA A 206 -5.64 7.65 13.55
N ASP A 207 -4.55 8.15 12.93
CA ASP A 207 -3.25 8.36 13.59
C ASP A 207 -3.36 9.33 14.76
N HIS A 208 -3.97 10.49 14.51
CA HIS A 208 -4.21 11.49 15.54
C HIS A 208 -5.07 10.92 16.69
N TYR A 209 -6.10 10.14 16.35
CA TYR A 209 -6.92 9.47 17.36
C TYR A 209 -6.12 8.47 18.17
N SER A 210 -5.35 7.59 17.54
CA SER A 210 -4.48 6.62 18.21
C SER A 210 -3.56 7.31 19.20
N CYS A 211 -2.76 8.28 18.75
CA CYS A 211 -1.84 9.04 19.59
C CYS A 211 -2.56 9.74 20.77
N SER A 212 -3.75 10.30 20.53
CA SER A 212 -4.49 10.99 21.59
C SER A 212 -5.09 10.07 22.65
N VAL A 213 -5.36 8.79 22.35
CA VAL A 213 -5.92 7.84 23.31
C VAL A 213 -4.88 6.93 23.95
N THR A 214 -3.78 6.63 23.23
CA THR A 214 -2.66 5.89 23.79
C THR A 214 -1.72 6.79 24.58
N GLY A 215 -1.60 8.07 24.19
CA GLY A 215 -0.56 8.96 24.70
C GLY A 215 0.83 8.60 24.21
N ASP A 216 0.95 7.70 23.22
CA ASP A 216 2.21 7.11 22.77
C ASP A 216 2.32 7.14 21.23
N GLY A 217 2.63 8.32 20.70
CA GLY A 217 2.88 8.52 19.27
C GLY A 217 4.17 7.86 18.79
N ASP A 218 5.15 7.65 19.67
CA ASP A 218 6.40 6.96 19.33
C ASP A 218 6.15 5.48 19.03
N ALA A 219 5.28 4.81 19.80
CA ALA A 219 4.87 3.43 19.51
C ALA A 219 4.14 3.32 18.16
N LEU A 220 3.28 4.29 17.82
CA LEU A 220 2.63 4.32 16.50
C LEU A 220 3.66 4.49 15.38
N CYS A 221 4.59 5.45 15.50
CA CYS A 221 5.64 5.67 14.51
C CYS A 221 6.53 4.43 14.33
N SER A 222 6.88 3.74 15.42
CA SER A 222 7.62 2.48 15.39
C SER A 222 6.86 1.39 14.64
N ALA A 223 5.58 1.20 14.95
CA ALA A 223 4.73 0.24 14.26
C ALA A 223 4.59 0.57 12.76
N LEU A 224 4.46 1.85 12.39
CA LEU A 224 4.38 2.28 10.99
C LEU A 224 5.64 1.95 10.19
N VAL A 225 6.82 2.15 10.79
CA VAL A 225 8.11 1.82 10.16
C VAL A 225 8.25 0.31 10.01
N THR A 226 7.93 -0.46 11.05
CA THR A 226 7.94 -1.93 11.04
C THR A 226 7.04 -2.49 9.94
N ILE A 227 5.77 -2.10 9.93
CA ILE A 227 4.77 -2.64 8.99
C ILE A 227 4.98 -2.10 7.58
N GLY A 228 5.14 -0.79 7.45
CA GLY A 228 5.04 -0.12 6.16
C GLY A 228 6.33 -0.17 5.33
N TYR A 229 7.51 -0.22 5.98
CA TYR A 229 8.77 -0.49 5.29
C TYR A 229 9.17 -1.96 5.31
N GLY A 230 8.42 -2.79 6.04
CA GLY A 230 8.74 -4.18 6.24
C GLY A 230 10.03 -4.41 7.03
N MET A 231 10.28 -3.54 8.01
CA MET A 231 11.43 -3.65 8.91
C MET A 231 11.04 -4.44 10.16
N GLY A 232 12.05 -4.94 10.88
CA GLY A 232 11.84 -5.57 12.18
C GLY A 232 11.88 -7.08 12.12
N GLN A 233 12.63 -7.64 13.05
CA GLN A 233 12.75 -9.08 13.21
C GLN A 233 11.50 -9.65 13.88
N VAL A 234 11.18 -10.89 13.51
CA VAL A 234 10.33 -11.72 14.35
C VAL A 234 11.23 -12.16 15.51
N ASP A 235 11.01 -11.62 16.71
CA ASP A 235 11.74 -12.04 17.90
C ASP A 235 11.54 -13.55 18.06
N ALA A 236 12.58 -14.35 17.85
CA ALA A 236 12.47 -15.81 17.87
C ALA A 236 11.91 -16.34 19.20
N GLU A 237 12.17 -15.63 20.31
CA GLU A 237 11.57 -15.89 21.63
C GLU A 237 10.09 -15.49 21.71
N ARG A 238 9.63 -14.45 21.00
CA ARG A 238 8.21 -14.06 20.96
C ARG A 238 7.40 -14.89 19.97
N ALA A 239 7.97 -15.31 18.85
CA ALA A 239 7.33 -16.27 17.95
C ALA A 239 7.23 -17.65 18.61
N ALA A 240 8.28 -18.08 19.33
CA ALA A 240 8.22 -19.26 20.18
C ALA A 240 7.17 -19.09 21.28
N ALA A 241 7.09 -17.95 21.97
CA ALA A 241 6.08 -17.68 22.99
C ALA A 241 4.65 -17.56 22.42
N ALA A 242 4.46 -17.07 21.18
CA ALA A 242 3.16 -17.00 20.52
C ALA A 242 2.67 -18.38 20.07
N HIS A 243 3.58 -19.24 19.59
CA HIS A 243 3.32 -20.66 19.30
C HIS A 243 3.12 -21.49 20.58
N GLU A 244 3.94 -21.27 21.62
CA GLU A 244 3.82 -21.94 22.91
C GLU A 244 2.60 -21.46 23.69
N ALA A 245 2.20 -20.19 23.63
CA ALA A 245 0.97 -19.70 24.26
C ALA A 245 -0.29 -20.30 23.62
N ALA A 246 -0.22 -20.70 22.35
CA ALA A 246 -1.29 -21.40 21.66
C ALA A 246 -1.37 -22.90 22.02
N GLN A 247 -0.28 -23.51 22.51
CA GLN A 247 -0.22 -24.96 22.80
C GLN A 247 -0.06 -25.33 24.29
N ASN A 248 0.49 -24.47 25.14
CA ASN A 248 1.07 -24.86 26.43
C ASN A 248 0.43 -24.20 27.67
N LYS A 249 -0.84 -23.78 27.60
CA LYS A 249 -1.52 -23.04 28.70
C LYS A 249 -2.01 -23.89 29.88
N GLN A 250 -1.41 -25.06 30.14
CA GLN A 250 -1.77 -25.90 31.31
C GLN A 250 -0.58 -26.47 32.10
N LYS A 251 0.68 -26.37 31.62
CA LYS A 251 1.82 -27.08 32.22
C LYS A 251 2.96 -26.19 32.75
N GLU A 252 3.07 -24.96 32.28
CA GLU A 252 4.25 -24.11 32.49
C GLU A 252 4.14 -23.12 33.68
N ARG A 253 2.92 -22.93 34.25
CA ARG A 253 2.66 -21.96 35.35
C ARG A 253 3.33 -22.30 36.68
N ARG A 254 4.14 -23.37 36.75
CA ARG A 254 4.73 -23.86 38.01
C ARG A 254 6.26 -23.86 38.06
N LYS A 255 6.98 -23.49 36.98
CA LYS A 255 8.45 -23.66 36.94
C LYS A 255 9.29 -22.44 36.53
N ALA A 256 8.70 -21.37 36.00
CA ALA A 256 9.47 -20.24 35.45
C ALA A 256 9.82 -19.11 36.44
N LEU A 257 9.25 -19.10 37.66
CA LEU A 257 9.52 -18.07 38.69
C LEU A 257 10.93 -18.15 39.34
N ALA A 258 11.85 -18.98 38.82
CA ALA A 258 13.10 -19.30 39.52
C ALA A 258 14.40 -19.03 38.73
N LYS A 259 14.37 -18.56 37.47
CA LYS A 259 15.58 -18.60 36.63
C LYS A 259 15.98 -17.33 35.87
N GLU A 260 15.23 -16.23 35.95
CA GLU A 260 15.52 -15.02 35.16
C GLU A 260 16.34 -13.92 35.85
N ASP A 261 16.45 -13.89 37.18
CA ASP A 261 17.15 -12.80 37.87
C ASP A 261 18.69 -12.83 37.72
N ARG A 262 19.28 -13.95 37.31
CA ARG A 262 20.75 -14.14 37.39
C ARG A 262 21.52 -13.83 36.12
N ARG A 263 20.85 -13.57 34.99
CA ARG A 263 21.54 -13.47 33.69
C ARG A 263 21.69 -12.04 33.17
N HIS A 264 20.84 -11.11 33.62
CA HIS A 264 20.82 -9.72 33.11
C HIS A 264 21.89 -8.78 33.67
N GLN A 265 22.67 -9.18 34.70
CA GLN A 265 23.70 -8.32 35.31
C GLN A 265 25.11 -8.47 34.70
N ARG A 266 25.34 -9.36 33.73
CA ARG A 266 26.71 -9.74 33.32
C ARG A 266 27.19 -9.34 31.93
N MET A 267 26.42 -8.57 31.15
CA MET A 267 26.90 -8.06 29.86
C MET A 267 26.54 -6.59 29.61
N ARG A 268 26.95 -5.71 30.53
CA ARG A 268 26.93 -4.24 30.38
C ARG A 268 28.32 -3.61 30.44
N ALA A 269 29.36 -4.29 29.94
CA ALA A 269 30.70 -3.71 29.84
C ALA A 269 31.37 -4.09 28.51
N ALA A 270 31.99 -3.07 27.87
CA ALA A 270 32.64 -3.01 26.55
C ALA A 270 31.69 -2.57 25.41
N GLY A 271 31.61 -1.28 25.01
CA GLY A 271 32.64 -0.46 24.33
C GLY A 271 32.43 -0.58 22.81
N LEU A 272 32.15 0.44 21.98
CA LEU A 272 32.93 1.66 21.74
C LEU A 272 32.20 2.64 20.78
N LEU A 273 32.64 3.90 20.82
CA LEU A 273 32.21 5.09 20.07
C LEU A 273 32.39 5.03 18.54
N GLY A 274 31.62 5.87 17.81
CA GLY A 274 32.01 6.35 16.48
C GLY A 274 30.91 6.97 15.61
N ILE A 275 30.89 8.31 15.56
CA ILE A 275 30.28 9.20 14.55
C ILE A 275 28.73 9.25 14.52
N ALA A 276 28.16 10.11 15.36
CA ALA A 276 26.78 10.60 15.23
C ALA A 276 26.81 11.95 14.48
N ASP A 277 26.16 11.99 13.32
CA ASP A 277 25.81 13.24 12.65
C ASP A 277 24.75 13.96 13.51
N GLN A 278 24.99 15.22 13.87
CA GLN A 278 24.30 15.94 14.96
C GLN A 278 22.81 16.29 14.69
N GLY A 279 22.17 15.70 13.66
CA GLY A 279 20.83 16.08 13.23
C GLY A 279 19.73 15.01 13.36
N GLN A 280 20.02 13.81 13.85
CA GLN A 280 19.09 12.65 13.78
C GLN A 280 18.98 11.83 15.08
N GLY A 281 19.41 12.40 16.22
CA GLY A 281 19.63 11.66 17.47
C GLY A 281 18.41 10.91 18.01
N ALA A 282 17.21 11.50 17.85
CA ALA A 282 15.96 10.90 18.30
C ALA A 282 15.61 9.62 17.52
N THR A 283 15.52 9.74 16.19
CA THR A 283 15.18 8.62 15.28
C THR A 283 16.21 7.50 15.35
N VAL A 284 17.49 7.86 15.55
CA VAL A 284 18.57 6.90 15.74
C VAL A 284 18.40 6.10 17.03
N LEU A 285 17.99 6.75 18.13
CA LEU A 285 17.78 6.07 19.41
C LEU A 285 16.58 5.11 19.35
N ALA A 286 15.46 5.55 18.76
CA ALA A 286 14.27 4.70 18.58
C ALA A 286 14.56 3.44 17.77
N ALA A 287 15.28 3.58 16.65
CA ALA A 287 15.64 2.44 15.81
C ALA A 287 16.51 1.43 16.59
N ARG A 288 17.51 1.92 17.35
CA ARG A 288 18.39 1.05 18.15
C ARG A 288 17.66 0.30 19.25
N GLU A 289 16.73 0.93 19.96
CA GLU A 289 15.92 0.27 20.99
C GLU A 289 15.09 -0.89 20.44
N ARG A 290 14.73 -0.82 19.15
CA ARG A 290 13.97 -1.86 18.45
C ARG A 290 14.83 -2.89 17.72
N GLY A 291 16.16 -2.80 17.84
CA GLY A 291 17.09 -3.65 17.08
C GLY A 291 17.09 -3.36 15.58
N LEU A 292 16.57 -2.21 15.16
CA LEU A 292 16.58 -1.75 13.78
C LEU A 292 17.87 -0.97 13.52
N GLU A 293 18.46 -1.16 12.33
CA GLU A 293 19.61 -0.38 11.89
C GLU A 293 19.20 1.07 11.59
N PRO A 294 19.68 2.08 12.35
CA PRO A 294 19.23 3.46 12.20
C PRO A 294 19.45 4.03 10.80
N ARG A 295 20.56 3.65 10.16
CA ARG A 295 20.90 4.09 8.80
C ARG A 295 19.86 3.63 7.78
N GLU A 296 19.30 2.45 7.98
CA GLU A 296 18.32 1.85 7.08
C GLU A 296 16.96 2.52 7.24
N VAL A 297 16.53 2.73 8.49
CA VAL A 297 15.32 3.47 8.86
C VAL A 297 15.34 4.89 8.29
N ILE A 298 16.43 5.62 8.55
CA ILE A 298 16.61 6.98 8.04
C ILE A 298 16.66 6.97 6.51
N GLY A 299 17.37 6.02 5.89
CA GLY A 299 17.41 5.87 4.43
C GLY A 299 16.02 5.67 3.82
N ALA A 300 15.18 4.85 4.44
CA ALA A 300 13.80 4.64 4.02
C ALA A 300 12.96 5.92 4.13
N LEU A 301 13.03 6.63 5.26
CA LEU A 301 12.34 7.92 5.46
C LEU A 301 12.85 9.01 4.51
N ARG A 302 14.15 8.99 4.17
CA ARG A 302 14.77 9.92 3.21
C ARG A 302 14.20 9.72 1.81
N TRP A 303 13.94 8.50 1.35
CA TRP A 303 13.31 8.31 0.05
C TRP A 303 11.89 8.91 0.03
N ASP A 304 11.08 8.68 1.07
CA ASP A 304 9.71 9.23 1.15
C ASP A 304 9.72 10.77 1.16
N THR A 305 10.76 11.36 1.77
CA THR A 305 10.87 12.82 1.93
C THR A 305 11.48 13.51 0.73
N CYS A 306 12.60 12.99 0.23
CA CYS A 306 13.45 13.64 -0.75
C CYS A 306 13.12 13.24 -2.20
N ASN A 307 12.64 12.01 -2.46
CA ASN A 307 12.44 11.54 -3.82
C ASN A 307 11.15 12.12 -4.43
N PRO A 308 11.20 12.81 -5.59
CA PRO A 308 10.00 13.36 -6.24
C PRO A 308 8.94 12.29 -6.57
N TRP A 309 9.37 11.06 -6.89
CA TRP A 309 8.44 9.96 -7.15
C TRP A 309 7.59 9.59 -5.93
N ALA A 310 8.09 9.78 -4.70
CA ALA A 310 7.31 9.51 -3.50
C ALA A 310 6.04 10.38 -3.46
N ARG A 311 6.20 11.70 -3.67
CA ARG A 311 5.06 12.65 -3.71
C ARG A 311 4.14 12.37 -4.89
N TRP A 312 4.70 12.09 -6.07
CA TRP A 312 3.92 11.83 -7.27
C TRP A 312 3.06 10.57 -7.13
N THR A 313 3.65 9.48 -6.65
CA THR A 313 2.95 8.20 -6.49
C THR A 313 1.95 8.21 -5.34
N GLN A 314 2.19 9.01 -4.29
CA GLN A 314 1.24 9.19 -3.20
C GLN A 314 -0.12 9.74 -3.67
N LEU A 315 -0.17 10.54 -4.74
CA LEU A 315 -1.43 11.05 -5.29
C LEU A 315 -2.41 9.92 -5.63
N PHE A 316 -1.85 8.78 -6.07
CA PHE A 316 -2.57 7.58 -6.47
C PHE A 316 -2.63 6.50 -5.37
N SER A 317 -2.39 6.89 -4.11
CA SER A 317 -2.40 5.99 -2.93
C SER A 317 -3.54 6.35 -1.97
N THR A 318 -4.15 5.32 -1.37
CA THR A 318 -5.13 5.45 -0.29
C THR A 318 -4.49 5.84 1.04
N HIS A 319 -3.22 5.48 1.24
CA HIS A 319 -2.46 5.81 2.44
C HIS A 319 -1.45 6.94 2.19
N PRO A 320 -1.27 7.85 3.15
CA PRO A 320 -0.18 8.81 3.11
C PRO A 320 1.17 8.12 3.31
N LEU A 321 2.25 8.74 2.82
CA LEU A 321 3.62 8.28 3.10
C LEU A 321 3.87 8.24 4.61
N ILE A 322 4.65 7.28 5.08
CA ILE A 322 4.92 7.08 6.52
C ILE A 322 5.51 8.36 7.11
N VAL A 323 6.48 8.97 6.44
CA VAL A 323 7.09 10.22 6.92
C VAL A 323 6.08 11.37 7.05
N ARG A 324 5.01 11.39 6.24
CA ARG A 324 3.93 12.40 6.36
C ARG A 324 2.98 12.10 7.52
N ARG A 325 2.82 10.83 7.89
CA ARG A 325 2.09 10.43 9.10
C ARG A 325 2.85 10.86 10.35
N ILE A 326 4.16 10.59 10.38
CA ILE A 326 5.06 11.02 11.47
C ILE A 326 5.05 12.55 11.59
N ALA A 327 5.24 13.28 10.49
CA ALA A 327 5.17 14.75 10.50
C ALA A 327 3.83 15.28 11.01
N ALA A 328 2.71 14.67 10.60
CA ALA A 328 1.38 15.09 11.07
C ALA A 328 1.14 14.83 12.56
N LEU A 329 1.82 13.83 13.14
CA LEU A 329 1.82 13.54 14.58
C LEU A 329 2.73 14.51 15.34
N GLU A 330 3.92 14.82 14.82
CA GLU A 330 4.80 15.87 15.36
C GLU A 330 4.07 17.22 15.40
N ASP A 331 3.40 17.59 14.31
CA ASP A 331 2.65 18.85 14.18
C ASP A 331 1.32 18.86 14.94
N SER A 332 0.94 17.76 15.59
CA SER A 332 -0.40 17.59 16.15
C SER A 332 -0.65 18.40 17.43
N GLY A 333 0.41 18.77 18.16
CA GLY A 333 0.32 19.39 19.48
C GLY A 333 -0.29 18.51 20.56
N LEU A 334 -0.41 17.20 20.32
CA LEU A 334 -0.90 16.24 21.31
C LEU A 334 0.15 15.99 22.40
N PRO A 335 -0.27 15.72 23.66
CA PRO A 335 0.66 15.42 24.75
C PRO A 335 1.49 14.14 24.50
N GLY A 336 0.97 13.20 23.70
CA GLY A 336 1.65 11.99 23.27
C GLY A 336 2.35 12.10 21.90
N ALA A 337 2.55 13.30 21.36
CA ALA A 337 3.25 13.48 20.09
C ALA A 337 4.64 12.81 20.13
N PRO A 338 5.10 12.20 19.02
CA PRO A 338 6.34 11.46 18.98
C PRO A 338 7.53 12.37 19.34
N GLN A 339 8.40 11.89 20.21
CA GLN A 339 9.63 12.59 20.60
C GLN A 339 10.87 11.87 20.09
N ARG A 340 10.76 10.55 19.82
CA ARG A 340 11.85 9.71 19.36
C ARG A 340 11.84 9.53 17.84
N TRP A 341 10.82 9.98 17.14
CA TRP A 341 10.75 9.96 15.69
C TRP A 341 10.60 11.39 15.16
N SER A 342 11.44 11.80 14.21
CA SER A 342 11.30 13.11 13.57
C SER A 342 11.44 13.10 12.04
N ALA A 343 10.33 13.36 11.37
CA ALA A 343 10.23 13.68 9.96
C ALA A 343 10.90 15.01 9.62
N HIS A 344 10.86 16.01 10.50
CA HIS A 344 11.53 17.29 10.27
C HIS A 344 13.06 17.16 10.27
N GLU A 345 13.62 16.34 11.18
CA GLU A 345 15.04 15.97 11.16
C GLU A 345 15.43 15.28 9.85
N VAL A 346 14.65 14.29 9.42
CA VAL A 346 14.90 13.60 8.15
C VAL A 346 14.81 14.57 6.97
N ALA A 347 13.85 15.49 6.95
CA ALA A 347 13.71 16.49 5.89
C ALA A 347 14.94 17.40 5.76
N ARG A 348 15.56 17.77 6.88
CA ARG A 348 16.82 18.55 6.89
C ARG A 348 17.99 17.78 6.28
N SER A 349 17.98 16.44 6.34
CA SER A 349 19.01 15.58 5.73
C SER A 349 18.88 15.39 4.20
N CYS A 350 17.84 15.97 3.58
CA CYS A 350 17.62 15.94 2.14
C CYS A 350 18.50 16.97 1.39
N VAL A 351 19.82 16.88 1.54
CA VAL A 351 20.78 17.75 0.86
C VAL A 351 21.83 16.94 0.08
N GLY A 352 22.48 17.58 -0.90
CA GLY A 352 23.61 16.99 -1.62
C GLY A 352 23.30 16.40 -3.01
N PRO A 353 24.33 15.81 -3.66
CA PRO A 353 24.29 15.39 -5.06
C PRO A 353 23.35 14.20 -5.33
N GLU A 354 23.04 13.39 -4.32
CA GLU A 354 22.07 12.29 -4.43
C GLU A 354 20.66 12.78 -4.75
N LEU A 355 20.22 13.87 -4.11
CA LEU A 355 18.93 14.48 -4.37
C LEU A 355 18.86 15.07 -5.78
N ALA A 356 19.92 15.75 -6.23
CA ALA A 356 20.00 16.28 -7.59
C ALA A 356 19.90 15.16 -8.64
N ARG A 357 20.55 14.01 -8.39
CA ARG A 357 20.42 12.81 -9.24
C ARG A 357 18.99 12.26 -9.23
N ALA A 358 18.34 12.15 -8.08
CA ALA A 358 16.95 11.69 -7.98
C ALA A 358 15.98 12.61 -8.73
N ARG A 359 16.15 13.94 -8.62
CA ARG A 359 15.35 14.93 -9.36
C ARG A 359 15.56 14.86 -10.87
N ARG A 360 16.81 14.75 -11.33
CA ARG A 360 17.10 14.58 -12.75
C ARG A 360 16.47 13.29 -13.28
N ARG A 361 16.58 12.20 -12.53
CA ARG A 361 16.01 10.90 -12.88
C ARG A 361 14.48 10.96 -12.96
N PHE A 362 13.80 11.65 -12.05
CA PHE A 362 12.35 11.85 -12.11
C PHE A 362 11.92 12.45 -13.45
N TRP A 363 12.58 13.53 -13.91
CA TRP A 363 12.25 14.17 -15.18
C TRP A 363 12.55 13.30 -16.40
N LEU A 364 13.60 12.48 -16.36
CA LEU A 364 13.92 11.51 -17.42
C LEU A 364 12.92 10.35 -17.46
N GLU A 365 12.43 9.90 -16.31
CA GLU A 365 11.52 8.77 -16.20
C GLU A 365 10.05 9.13 -16.44
N LEU A 366 9.70 10.42 -16.31
CA LEU A 366 8.34 10.91 -16.56
C LEU A 366 7.86 10.60 -18.00
N PRO A 367 8.58 10.94 -19.08
CA PRO A 367 8.19 10.56 -20.43
C PRO A 367 8.21 9.03 -20.61
N VAL A 368 9.18 8.31 -20.05
CA VAL A 368 9.24 6.84 -20.10
C VAL A 368 7.95 6.21 -19.53
N ARG A 369 7.38 6.80 -18.47
CA ARG A 369 6.14 6.32 -17.86
C ARG A 369 4.90 6.63 -18.72
N TYR A 370 4.80 7.84 -19.25
CA TYR A 370 3.54 8.38 -19.79
C TYR A 370 3.46 8.43 -21.32
N LEU A 371 4.58 8.43 -22.05
CA LEU A 371 4.60 8.49 -23.51
C LEU A 371 3.82 7.33 -24.18
N PRO A 372 3.86 6.07 -23.68
CA PRO A 372 3.00 5.02 -24.22
C PRO A 372 1.50 5.33 -24.14
N LEU A 373 1.05 5.98 -23.06
CA LEU A 373 -0.34 6.37 -22.89
C LEU A 373 -0.70 7.53 -23.83
N ILE A 374 0.20 8.52 -23.96
CA ILE A 374 0.00 9.65 -24.89
C ILE A 374 -0.12 9.13 -26.32
N ALA A 375 0.78 8.24 -26.74
CA ALA A 375 0.73 7.62 -28.07
C ALA A 375 -0.56 6.83 -28.29
N LEU A 376 -1.04 6.10 -27.28
CA LEU A 376 -2.33 5.41 -27.35
C LEU A 376 -3.50 6.39 -27.53
N LEU A 377 -3.50 7.52 -26.81
CA LEU A 377 -4.55 8.54 -26.94
C LEU A 377 -4.53 9.21 -28.31
N VAL A 378 -3.34 9.55 -28.83
CA VAL A 378 -3.18 10.08 -30.20
C VAL A 378 -3.67 9.05 -31.22
N GLY A 379 -3.31 7.78 -31.06
CA GLY A 379 -3.79 6.70 -31.92
C GLY A 379 -5.30 6.53 -31.88
N ALA A 380 -5.94 6.65 -30.71
CA ALA A 380 -7.40 6.60 -30.60
C ALA A 380 -8.09 7.79 -31.29
N VAL A 381 -7.52 8.99 -31.20
CA VAL A 381 -8.01 10.17 -31.94
C VAL A 381 -7.86 9.96 -33.44
N ALA A 382 -6.68 9.51 -33.89
CA ALA A 382 -6.39 9.23 -35.29
C ALA A 382 -7.33 8.17 -35.89
N TRP A 383 -7.60 7.09 -35.14
CA TRP A 383 -8.58 6.08 -35.51
C TRP A 383 -9.98 6.68 -35.66
N GLY A 384 -10.40 7.56 -34.73
CA GLY A 384 -11.71 8.19 -34.77
C GLY A 384 -11.89 9.23 -35.88
N SER A 385 -10.80 9.76 -36.43
CA SER A 385 -10.79 10.72 -37.53
C SER A 385 -10.42 10.09 -38.88
N ASP A 386 -10.34 8.76 -38.96
CA ASP A 386 -9.88 8.00 -40.14
C ASP A 386 -8.49 8.46 -40.66
N ASP A 387 -7.64 9.01 -39.78
CA ASP A 387 -6.27 9.43 -40.11
C ASP A 387 -5.32 8.25 -39.94
N TRP A 388 -5.26 7.41 -40.98
CA TRP A 388 -4.44 6.20 -41.00
C TRP A 388 -2.94 6.48 -40.89
N LEU A 389 -2.46 7.62 -41.39
CA LEU A 389 -1.06 8.01 -41.31
C LEU A 389 -0.68 8.34 -39.86
N LEU A 390 -1.47 9.19 -39.20
CA LEU A 390 -1.26 9.54 -37.79
C LEU A 390 -1.41 8.32 -36.89
N LEU A 391 -2.34 7.41 -37.20
CA LEU A 391 -2.49 6.14 -36.48
C LEU A 391 -1.24 5.28 -36.59
N ALA A 392 -0.65 5.16 -37.77
CA ALA A 392 0.57 4.39 -38.00
C ALA A 392 1.79 5.01 -37.29
N GLN A 393 1.92 6.34 -37.32
CA GLN A 393 2.92 7.08 -36.56
C GLN A 393 2.76 6.88 -35.06
N ALA A 394 1.53 7.01 -34.54
CA ALA A 394 1.21 6.81 -33.14
C ALA A 394 1.50 5.36 -32.69
N GLY A 395 1.17 4.37 -33.52
CA GLY A 395 1.51 2.97 -33.30
C GLY A 395 3.02 2.75 -33.21
N THR A 396 3.79 3.32 -34.14
CA THR A 396 5.26 3.22 -34.16
C THR A 396 5.87 3.84 -32.90
N VAL A 397 5.56 5.12 -32.63
CA VAL A 397 6.07 5.86 -31.47
C VAL A 397 5.63 5.19 -30.17
N GLY A 398 4.37 4.73 -30.09
CA GLY A 398 3.83 4.02 -28.94
C GLY A 398 4.53 2.69 -28.68
N GLY A 399 4.79 1.90 -29.72
CA GLY A 399 5.54 0.65 -29.62
C GLY A 399 6.97 0.86 -29.14
N VAL A 400 7.70 1.83 -29.71
CA VAL A 400 9.05 2.21 -29.26
C VAL A 400 9.02 2.70 -27.81
N ALA A 401 8.06 3.56 -27.45
CA ALA A 401 7.91 4.06 -26.09
C ALA A 401 7.62 2.91 -25.09
N LEU A 402 6.78 1.94 -25.47
CA LEU A 402 6.52 0.72 -24.67
C LEU A 402 7.78 -0.12 -24.51
N LEU A 403 8.60 -0.23 -25.55
CA LEU A 403 9.86 -0.96 -25.51
C LEU A 403 10.84 -0.30 -24.56
N VAL A 404 11.01 1.02 -24.66
CA VAL A 404 11.85 1.82 -23.74
C VAL A 404 11.34 1.68 -22.30
N ARG A 405 10.03 1.82 -22.06
CA ARG A 405 9.43 1.64 -20.73
C ARG A 405 9.69 0.24 -20.17
N THR A 406 9.58 -0.79 -21.01
CA THR A 406 9.83 -2.18 -20.59
C THR A 406 11.30 -2.39 -20.28
N ALA A 407 12.21 -1.83 -21.08
CA ALA A 407 13.65 -1.90 -20.84
C ALA A 407 14.09 -1.21 -19.54
N PHE A 408 13.49 -0.05 -19.21
CA PHE A 408 13.72 0.60 -17.92
C PHE A 408 13.14 -0.20 -16.75
N GLY A 409 11.91 -0.68 -16.87
CA GLY A 409 11.24 -1.40 -15.79
C GLY A 409 11.80 -2.80 -15.52
N ARG A 410 12.38 -3.42 -16.54
CA ARG A 410 12.81 -4.83 -16.53
C ARG A 410 14.12 -5.04 -17.30
N PRO A 411 15.22 -4.39 -16.89
CA PRO A 411 16.49 -4.54 -17.57
C PRO A 411 16.90 -6.02 -17.60
N LEU A 412 17.36 -6.48 -18.77
CA LEU A 412 17.76 -7.87 -19.03
C LEU A 412 19.11 -8.26 -18.41
N GLY A 413 19.76 -7.35 -17.68
CA GLY A 413 21.04 -7.58 -17.03
C GLY A 413 21.00 -8.68 -15.96
N SER A 414 22.18 -9.08 -15.50
CA SER A 414 22.33 -10.01 -14.39
C SER A 414 21.79 -9.40 -13.08
N SER A 415 21.13 -10.24 -12.29
CA SER A 415 20.67 -9.87 -10.95
C SER A 415 21.87 -9.68 -10.04
N ARG A 416 21.87 -8.60 -9.25
CA ARG A 416 22.93 -8.35 -8.26
C ARG A 416 22.56 -9.02 -6.93
N PRO A 417 23.46 -9.81 -6.32
CA PRO A 417 23.20 -10.38 -5.01
C PRO A 417 23.01 -9.25 -4.00
N THR A 418 21.91 -9.31 -3.27
CA THR A 418 21.55 -8.39 -2.20
C THR A 418 21.55 -9.16 -0.90
N SER A 419 22.31 -8.69 0.09
CA SER A 419 22.48 -9.39 1.36
C SER A 419 21.32 -9.15 2.33
N ARG A 420 20.71 -7.96 2.28
CA ARG A 420 19.62 -7.55 3.18
C ARG A 420 18.48 -6.85 2.42
N VAL A 421 17.24 -7.17 2.75
CA VAL A 421 16.04 -6.49 2.26
C VAL A 421 16.11 -4.99 2.56
N THR A 422 16.54 -4.63 3.76
CA THR A 422 16.56 -3.23 4.22
C THR A 422 17.55 -2.35 3.45
N GLU A 423 18.61 -2.92 2.87
CA GLU A 423 19.53 -2.20 1.97
C GLU A 423 18.76 -1.58 0.79
N LEU A 424 17.78 -2.32 0.24
CA LEU A 424 16.94 -1.86 -0.86
C LEU A 424 16.08 -0.64 -0.47
N LEU A 425 15.73 -0.51 0.81
CA LEU A 425 14.91 0.59 1.33
C LEU A 425 15.70 1.89 1.41
N THR A 426 17.03 1.84 1.41
CA THR A 426 17.88 3.05 1.42
C THR A 426 18.14 3.62 0.02
N ARG A 427 17.77 2.88 -1.03
CA ARG A 427 18.07 3.22 -2.44
C ARG A 427 17.26 4.41 -2.93
N LEU A 428 17.84 5.60 -2.87
CA LEU A 428 17.26 6.83 -3.45
C LEU A 428 17.07 6.78 -4.98
N ASP A 429 17.81 5.90 -5.64
CA ASP A 429 17.74 5.68 -7.08
C ASP A 429 16.62 4.70 -7.48
N ALA A 430 15.97 4.03 -6.51
CA ALA A 430 14.80 3.21 -6.77
C ALA A 430 13.58 4.08 -7.13
N SER A 431 12.80 3.64 -8.12
CA SER A 431 11.64 4.37 -8.60
C SER A 431 10.53 3.39 -9.05
N PRO A 432 9.31 3.88 -9.34
CA PRO A 432 8.25 3.05 -9.89
C PRO A 432 8.46 2.72 -11.38
N VAL A 433 9.40 3.39 -12.05
CA VAL A 433 9.65 3.26 -13.49
C VAL A 433 10.84 2.35 -13.77
N THR A 434 11.97 2.57 -13.08
CA THR A 434 13.16 1.74 -13.29
C THR A 434 13.23 0.59 -12.30
N GLY A 435 13.34 -0.63 -12.83
CA GLY A 435 13.59 -1.83 -12.04
C GLY A 435 15.07 -2.01 -11.75
N LEU A 436 15.42 -2.23 -10.48
CA LEU A 436 16.77 -2.61 -10.07
C LEU A 436 16.88 -4.15 -10.05
N PRO A 437 17.70 -4.77 -10.91
CA PRO A 437 17.81 -6.22 -10.96
C PRO A 437 18.54 -6.75 -9.72
N VAL A 438 17.82 -7.51 -8.89
CA VAL A 438 18.32 -8.02 -7.60
C VAL A 438 18.11 -9.52 -7.50
N GLU A 439 19.00 -10.16 -6.72
CA GLU A 439 18.86 -11.52 -6.20
C GLU A 439 18.79 -11.43 -4.68
N LEU A 440 17.70 -11.91 -4.10
CA LEU A 440 17.44 -11.90 -2.66
C LEU A 440 17.25 -13.34 -2.19
N ARG A 441 17.81 -13.67 -1.01
CA ARG A 441 17.58 -14.94 -0.34
C ARG A 441 16.75 -14.69 0.92
N GLY A 442 15.77 -15.55 1.17
CA GLY A 442 14.93 -15.43 2.34
C GLY A 442 13.88 -16.53 2.39
N ARG A 443 13.00 -16.45 3.39
CA ARG A 443 11.88 -17.36 3.57
C ARG A 443 10.58 -16.71 3.13
N VAL A 444 9.71 -17.45 2.47
CA VAL A 444 8.34 -16.98 2.20
C VAL A 444 7.53 -17.04 3.50
N VAL A 445 7.02 -15.91 3.98
CA VAL A 445 6.29 -15.85 5.26
C VAL A 445 4.79 -15.70 5.12
N GLY A 446 4.32 -15.43 3.90
CA GLY A 446 2.89 -15.21 3.68
C GLY A 446 2.58 -14.67 2.31
N ARG A 447 1.37 -14.16 2.20
CA ARG A 447 0.81 -13.63 0.95
C ARG A 447 1.06 -12.12 0.84
N GLY A 448 1.17 -11.63 -0.39
CA GLY A 448 1.32 -10.19 -0.68
C GLY A 448 0.10 -9.36 -0.29
N THR A 449 -1.09 -9.98 -0.30
CA THR A 449 -2.28 -9.46 0.38
C THR A 449 -2.60 -10.41 1.54
N PRO A 450 -2.36 -10.01 2.80
CA PRO A 450 -2.37 -10.94 3.93
C PRO A 450 -3.71 -11.68 4.08
N GLY A 451 -3.66 -13.01 4.10
CA GLY A 451 -4.82 -13.90 4.21
C GLY A 451 -5.71 -13.99 2.98
N TYR A 452 -5.48 -13.20 1.93
CA TYR A 452 -6.31 -13.27 0.72
C TYR A 452 -5.99 -14.54 -0.08
N VAL A 453 -6.91 -15.50 -0.11
CA VAL A 453 -6.67 -16.86 -0.65
C VAL A 453 -6.29 -16.89 -2.14
N LEU A 454 -6.72 -15.90 -2.92
CA LEU A 454 -6.38 -15.79 -4.34
C LEU A 454 -5.18 -14.86 -4.59
N SER A 455 -4.54 -14.33 -3.55
CA SER A 455 -3.36 -13.48 -3.69
C SER A 455 -2.23 -14.29 -4.35
N PRO A 456 -1.77 -13.89 -5.55
CA PRO A 456 -0.69 -14.57 -6.26
C PRO A 456 0.69 -14.14 -5.76
N ASP A 457 0.73 -12.99 -5.10
CA ASP A 457 1.94 -12.33 -4.66
C ASP A 457 2.36 -12.95 -3.32
N LEU A 458 3.67 -12.98 -3.08
CA LEU A 458 4.28 -13.58 -1.90
C LEU A 458 4.93 -12.50 -1.06
N VAL A 459 5.26 -12.79 0.18
CA VAL A 459 6.16 -11.95 0.99
C VAL A 459 7.36 -12.77 1.37
N VAL A 460 8.55 -12.27 1.03
CA VAL A 460 9.82 -12.91 1.35
C VAL A 460 10.51 -12.09 2.43
N GLN A 461 10.94 -12.78 3.47
CA GLN A 461 11.59 -12.24 4.64
C GLN A 461 13.01 -12.77 4.76
N ASP A 462 13.93 -11.89 5.15
CA ASP A 462 15.25 -12.25 5.64
C ASP A 462 15.44 -11.79 7.10
N GLU A 463 16.68 -11.80 7.59
CA GLU A 463 17.01 -11.36 8.95
C GLU A 463 16.81 -9.86 9.20
N SER A 464 16.72 -9.04 8.15
CA SER A 464 16.60 -7.58 8.25
C SER A 464 15.15 -7.10 8.17
N GLY A 465 14.33 -7.78 7.37
CA GLY A 465 12.96 -7.37 7.09
C GLY A 465 12.30 -8.22 6.02
N PHE A 466 11.20 -7.74 5.47
CA PHE A 466 10.42 -8.44 4.45
C PHE A 466 10.06 -7.53 3.28
N VAL A 467 9.90 -8.13 2.10
CA VAL A 467 9.50 -7.43 0.88
C VAL A 467 8.42 -8.22 0.14
N PRO A 468 7.34 -7.55 -0.31
CA PRO A 468 6.37 -8.15 -1.22
C PRO A 468 7.00 -8.50 -2.57
N VAL A 469 6.79 -9.74 -3.00
CA VAL A 469 7.24 -10.29 -4.28
C VAL A 469 6.03 -10.44 -5.20
N LEU A 470 5.99 -9.62 -6.26
CA LEU A 470 4.87 -9.56 -7.18
C LEU A 470 4.99 -10.63 -8.26
N TYR A 471 4.05 -11.56 -8.30
CA TYR A 471 3.96 -12.59 -9.32
C TYR A 471 3.12 -12.09 -10.50
N GLN A 472 3.76 -11.86 -11.64
CA GLN A 472 3.12 -11.32 -12.84
C GLN A 472 3.02 -12.37 -13.95
N GLN A 473 1.80 -12.59 -14.44
CA GLN A 473 1.49 -13.42 -15.61
C GLN A 473 0.61 -12.65 -16.60
N PRO A 474 0.72 -12.93 -17.91
CA PRO A 474 -0.06 -12.24 -18.94
C PRO A 474 -1.54 -12.59 -18.90
N TRP A 475 -1.90 -13.79 -18.45
CA TRP A 475 -3.30 -14.16 -18.25
C TRP A 475 -3.77 -13.81 -16.83
N PRO A 476 -4.80 -12.98 -16.65
CA PRO A 476 -5.28 -12.55 -15.34
C PRO A 476 -5.65 -13.73 -14.41
N PHE A 477 -6.33 -14.75 -14.93
CA PHE A 477 -6.76 -15.92 -14.15
C PHE A 477 -5.61 -16.83 -13.71
N ALA A 478 -4.52 -16.88 -14.49
CA ALA A 478 -3.34 -17.68 -14.12
C ALA A 478 -2.73 -17.20 -12.80
N ARG A 479 -2.84 -15.90 -12.50
CA ARG A 479 -2.44 -15.34 -11.22
C ARG A 479 -3.29 -15.90 -10.09
N SER A 480 -4.60 -15.74 -10.15
CA SER A 480 -5.51 -16.22 -9.09
C SER A 480 -5.41 -17.72 -8.89
N LEU A 481 -5.25 -18.49 -9.97
CA LEU A 481 -5.05 -19.94 -9.90
C LEU A 481 -3.73 -20.30 -9.21
N PHE A 482 -2.65 -19.58 -9.51
CA PHE A 482 -1.37 -19.73 -8.80
C PHE A 482 -1.52 -19.39 -7.31
N GLY A 483 -2.22 -18.29 -6.99
CA GLY A 483 -2.55 -17.87 -5.63
C GLY A 483 -3.28 -18.95 -4.85
N LEU A 484 -4.24 -19.61 -5.48
CA LEU A 484 -5.05 -20.66 -4.86
C LEU A 484 -4.30 -21.98 -4.70
N LEU A 485 -3.58 -22.43 -5.75
CA LEU A 485 -3.07 -23.80 -5.84
C LEU A 485 -1.58 -23.96 -5.55
N ARG A 486 -0.78 -22.89 -5.58
CA ARG A 486 0.69 -22.98 -5.49
C ARG A 486 1.29 -22.18 -4.35
N VAL A 487 0.69 -21.05 -4.00
CA VAL A 487 1.17 -20.25 -2.86
C VAL A 487 1.18 -21.04 -1.55
N PRO A 488 0.18 -21.88 -1.20
CA PRO A 488 0.22 -22.67 0.03
C PRO A 488 1.47 -23.55 0.16
N ASP A 489 1.92 -24.16 -0.95
CA ASP A 489 3.12 -25.01 -0.99
C ASP A 489 4.44 -24.23 -0.85
N LEU A 490 4.38 -22.91 -1.04
CA LEU A 490 5.55 -22.03 -0.99
C LEU A 490 5.69 -21.31 0.34
N VAL A 491 4.64 -21.23 1.16
CA VAL A 491 4.73 -20.64 2.50
C VAL A 491 5.69 -21.46 3.35
N ASP A 492 6.52 -20.77 4.14
CA ASP A 492 7.61 -21.31 4.96
C ASP A 492 8.79 -21.93 4.19
N ALA A 493 8.77 -21.90 2.86
CA ALA A 493 9.89 -22.36 2.04
C ALA A 493 11.02 -21.32 2.01
N ASP A 494 12.27 -21.79 2.15
CA ASP A 494 13.46 -20.99 1.89
C ASP A 494 13.67 -20.87 0.37
N VAL A 495 13.80 -19.64 -0.12
CA VAL A 495 13.77 -19.29 -1.54
C VAL A 495 14.89 -18.33 -1.93
N VAL A 496 15.34 -18.49 -3.17
CA VAL A 496 16.14 -17.47 -3.87
C VAL A 496 15.24 -16.79 -4.89
N VAL A 497 15.02 -15.50 -4.70
CA VAL A 497 14.17 -14.67 -5.55
C VAL A 497 15.05 -13.79 -6.44
N ARG A 498 14.83 -13.88 -7.75
CA ARG A 498 15.43 -13.00 -8.75
C ARG A 498 14.34 -12.17 -9.39
N GLY A 499 14.58 -10.87 -9.45
CA GLY A 499 13.57 -9.95 -9.96
C GLY A 499 14.06 -8.54 -10.09
N TRP A 500 13.10 -7.63 -10.22
CA TRP A 500 13.35 -6.21 -10.33
C TRP A 500 12.74 -5.48 -9.14
N TYR A 501 13.58 -4.99 -8.25
CA TYR A 501 13.17 -4.16 -7.14
C TYR A 501 12.70 -2.80 -7.66
N ARG A 502 11.54 -2.35 -7.18
CA ARG A 502 10.96 -1.05 -7.48
C ARG A 502 10.42 -0.46 -6.20
N ARG A 503 10.35 0.87 -6.20
CA ARG A 503 9.75 1.59 -5.10
C ARG A 503 8.63 2.50 -5.58
N SER A 504 7.42 2.11 -5.21
CA SER A 504 6.25 2.98 -5.08
C SER A 504 6.14 3.34 -3.58
N PRO A 505 5.08 3.96 -3.02
CA PRO A 505 5.04 4.24 -1.57
C PRO A 505 5.39 3.03 -0.70
N ALA A 506 5.04 1.82 -1.15
CA ALA A 506 5.56 0.56 -0.63
C ALA A 506 6.69 -0.03 -1.53
N PRO A 507 7.73 -0.65 -0.93
CA PRO A 507 8.76 -1.40 -1.66
C PRO A 507 8.17 -2.69 -2.25
N VAL A 508 8.55 -3.04 -3.48
CA VAL A 508 8.10 -4.28 -4.13
C VAL A 508 9.21 -4.89 -4.98
N LEU A 509 9.22 -6.21 -5.07
CA LEU A 509 10.11 -6.97 -5.95
C LEU A 509 9.27 -7.66 -7.04
N GLU A 510 9.33 -7.19 -8.28
CA GLU A 510 8.65 -7.90 -9.37
C GLU A 510 9.40 -9.19 -9.72
N LEU A 511 8.69 -10.32 -9.67
CA LEU A 511 9.29 -11.63 -9.85
C LEU A 511 9.68 -11.90 -11.31
N ARG A 512 10.95 -12.20 -11.53
CA ARG A 512 11.41 -12.89 -12.75
C ARG A 512 11.40 -14.40 -12.54
N GLU A 513 11.97 -14.83 -11.41
CA GLU A 513 12.22 -16.22 -11.11
C GLU A 513 12.33 -16.43 -9.59
N LEU A 514 11.67 -17.46 -9.08
CA LEU A 514 11.76 -17.91 -7.69
C LEU A 514 12.21 -19.37 -7.70
N VAL A 515 13.28 -19.65 -6.95
CA VAL A 515 13.86 -20.99 -6.81
C VAL A 515 13.76 -21.39 -5.34
N PRO A 516 12.83 -22.29 -4.98
CA PRO A 516 12.81 -22.89 -3.64
C PRO A 516 14.01 -23.79 -3.43
N ALA A 517 14.49 -23.92 -2.18
CA ALA A 517 15.58 -24.84 -1.82
C ALA A 517 15.26 -26.30 -2.21
N ASP A 518 13.98 -26.69 -2.09
CA ASP A 518 13.55 -28.09 -2.17
C ASP A 518 12.79 -28.46 -3.47
N GLY A 519 12.70 -27.58 -4.49
CA GLY A 519 11.67 -27.81 -5.51
C GLY A 519 11.71 -27.07 -6.85
N ARG A 520 10.51 -27.06 -7.47
CA ARG A 520 10.27 -26.59 -8.85
C ARG A 520 10.30 -25.07 -8.91
N ARG A 521 11.09 -24.57 -9.86
CA ARG A 521 11.24 -23.15 -10.16
C ARG A 521 9.93 -22.52 -10.63
N VAL A 522 9.58 -21.38 -10.03
CA VAL A 522 8.45 -20.54 -10.44
C VAL A 522 8.99 -19.38 -11.28
N ARG A 523 8.37 -19.06 -12.41
CA ARG A 523 8.79 -17.98 -13.30
C ARG A 523 7.63 -17.05 -13.62
N GLY A 524 7.90 -15.75 -13.67
CA GLY A 524 6.98 -14.75 -14.23
C GLY A 524 7.24 -14.60 -15.73
N PHE A 525 6.20 -14.63 -16.57
CA PHE A 525 6.32 -14.48 -18.03
C PHE A 525 5.82 -13.14 -18.54
N GLN A 526 5.24 -12.29 -17.68
CA GLN A 526 4.71 -10.98 -18.08
C GLN A 526 5.75 -10.10 -18.77
N TRP A 527 7.00 -10.19 -18.35
CA TRP A 527 8.08 -9.41 -18.93
C TRP A 527 8.37 -9.80 -20.39
N VAL A 528 8.34 -11.09 -20.71
CA VAL A 528 8.53 -11.61 -22.08
C VAL A 528 7.44 -11.08 -22.99
N VAL A 529 6.19 -11.18 -22.55
CA VAL A 529 5.03 -10.69 -23.31
C VAL A 529 5.10 -9.17 -23.47
N ALA A 530 5.52 -8.43 -22.45
CA ALA A 530 5.70 -6.98 -22.56
C ALA A 530 6.72 -6.59 -23.63
N TYR A 531 7.87 -7.27 -23.69
CA TYR A 531 8.87 -7.06 -24.74
C TYR A 531 8.34 -7.43 -26.13
N ALA A 532 7.74 -8.63 -26.26
CA ALA A 532 7.21 -9.12 -27.53
C ALA A 532 6.11 -8.20 -28.08
N LEU A 533 5.17 -7.78 -27.23
CA LEU A 533 4.09 -6.87 -27.60
C LEU A 533 4.61 -5.50 -28.01
N ALA A 534 5.58 -4.94 -27.28
CA ALA A 534 6.17 -3.65 -27.61
C ALA A 534 6.86 -3.67 -28.98
N VAL A 535 7.64 -4.72 -29.26
CA VAL A 535 8.29 -4.92 -30.56
C VAL A 535 7.25 -5.12 -31.67
N ALA A 536 6.23 -5.93 -31.44
CA ALA A 536 5.18 -6.19 -32.42
C ALA A 536 4.41 -4.90 -32.78
N ILE A 537 4.01 -4.10 -31.79
CA ILE A 537 3.32 -2.82 -32.03
C ILE A 537 4.22 -1.87 -32.82
N ALA A 538 5.51 -1.76 -32.45
CA ALA A 538 6.45 -0.89 -33.14
C ALA A 538 6.66 -1.33 -34.60
N ALA A 539 6.80 -2.63 -34.85
CA ALA A 539 7.03 -3.19 -36.18
C ALA A 539 5.79 -3.04 -37.08
N VAL A 540 4.59 -3.35 -36.56
CA VAL A 540 3.34 -3.19 -37.32
C VAL A 540 3.06 -1.73 -37.62
N GLY A 541 3.21 -0.84 -36.62
CA GLY A 541 3.08 0.60 -36.83
C GLY A 541 4.06 1.13 -37.87
N GLY A 542 5.33 0.72 -37.78
CA GLY A 542 6.39 1.16 -38.70
C GLY A 542 6.17 0.66 -40.12
N ALA A 543 5.75 -0.59 -40.29
CA ALA A 543 5.40 -1.15 -41.60
C ALA A 543 4.20 -0.44 -42.21
N ALA A 544 3.14 -0.20 -41.43
CA ALA A 544 1.97 0.55 -41.89
C ALA A 544 2.35 1.99 -42.28
N TRP A 545 3.19 2.66 -41.49
CA TRP A 545 3.64 4.01 -41.79
C TRP A 545 4.42 4.05 -43.10
N LEU A 546 5.39 3.14 -43.29
CA LEU A 546 6.15 3.03 -44.52
C LEU A 546 5.25 2.80 -45.74
N LEU A 547 4.32 1.86 -45.66
CA LEU A 547 3.42 1.53 -46.77
C LEU A 547 2.54 2.71 -47.17
N ILE A 548 1.92 3.39 -46.18
CA ILE A 548 1.05 4.54 -46.44
C ILE A 548 1.86 5.69 -47.06
N SER A 549 3.08 5.95 -46.56
CA SER A 549 3.96 7.01 -47.08
C SER A 549 4.55 6.72 -48.47
N LEU A 550 4.49 5.48 -48.95
CA LEU A 550 4.90 5.13 -50.32
C LEU A 550 3.74 5.21 -51.33
N THR A 551 2.49 5.13 -50.85
CA THR A 551 1.28 5.13 -51.69
C THR A 551 0.60 6.49 -51.84
N GLY A 552 0.94 7.46 -51.00
CA GLY A 552 0.46 8.85 -51.07
C GLY A 552 1.61 9.80 -51.35
#